data_AF-A0A953DLP8-F1
#
_entry.id   AF-A0A953DLP8-F1
#
_cell.length_a   1.000
_cell.length_b   1.000
_cell.length_c   1.000
_cell.angle_alpha   90.00
_cell.angle_beta   90.00
_cell.angle_gamma   90.00
#
_symmetry.space_group_name_H-M   'P 1'
#
loop_
_entity.id
_entity.type
_entity.pdbx_description
1 polymer ?
#
loop_
_entity_poly.entity_id
_entity_poly.type
_entity_poly.pdbx_seq_one_letter_code
_entity_poly.pdbx_strand_id
1 'polypeptide(L)' 'MLFRRDEVLHITGASEDELARLEQKRLVVPVRPWWTLGLGRYYRESHLDVVRWLVEAQRAEDESLARDERSGRPRGRRG' A
#
# COMPACT_ATOMS: atom_id res chain seq x y z
N MET A 1 -0.93 -13.94 -14.48
CA MET A 1 -0.34 -14.81 -13.44
C MET A 1 -1.05 -14.58 -12.11
N LEU A 2 -1.00 -15.53 -11.16
CA LEU A 2 -1.53 -15.37 -9.80
C LEU A 2 -0.40 -15.40 -8.78
N PHE A 3 -0.47 -14.50 -7.81
CA PHE A 3 0.55 -14.32 -6.78
C PHE A 3 -0.05 -14.56 -5.41
N ARG A 4 0.67 -15.23 -4.51
CA ARG A 4 0.32 -15.30 -3.10
C ARG A 4 0.59 -13.96 -2.41
N ARG A 5 0.02 -13.79 -1.23
CA ARG A 5 0.22 -12.60 -0.39
C ARG A 5 1.70 -12.29 -0.18
N ASP A 6 2.50 -13.28 0.23
CA ASP A 6 3.94 -13.09 0.47
C ASP A 6 4.69 -12.65 -0.78
N GLU A 7 4.30 -13.15 -1.96
CA GLU A 7 4.89 -12.74 -3.24
C GLU A 7 4.55 -11.28 -3.56
N VAL A 8 3.30 -10.85 -3.32
CA VAL A 8 2.91 -9.44 -3.51
C VAL A 8 3.74 -8.53 -2.61
N LEU A 9 3.83 -8.85 -1.32
CA LEU A 9 4.58 -8.04 -0.36
C LEU A 9 6.07 -7.97 -0.73
N HIS A 10 6.66 -9.10 -1.13
CA HIS A 10 8.06 -9.17 -1.56
C HIS A 10 8.34 -8.35 -2.83
N ILE A 11 7.47 -8.46 -3.85
CA ILE A 11 7.65 -7.78 -5.14
C ILE A 11 7.41 -6.28 -5.03
N THR A 12 6.36 -5.88 -4.31
CA THR A 12 5.94 -4.47 -4.22
C THR A 12 6.64 -3.71 -3.10
N GLY A 13 7.26 -4.42 -2.15
CA GLY A 13 7.83 -3.82 -0.94
C GLY A 13 6.77 -3.25 0.01
N ALA A 14 5.50 -3.59 -0.20
CA ALA A 14 4.40 -3.20 0.68
C ALA A 14 4.43 -4.00 1.99
N SER A 15 3.95 -3.37 3.06
CA SER A 15 3.74 -3.99 4.36
C SER A 15 2.42 -4.75 4.40
N GLU A 16 2.30 -5.71 5.33
CA GLU A 16 1.06 -6.45 5.55
C GLU A 16 -0.15 -5.53 5.83
N ASP A 17 0.05 -4.48 6.64
CA ASP A 17 -0.95 -3.47 6.96
C ASP A 17 -1.35 -2.59 5.78
N GLU A 18 -0.42 -2.28 4.87
CA GLU A 18 -0.71 -1.50 3.67
C GLU A 18 -1.61 -2.32 2.75
N LEU A 19 -1.24 -3.57 2.46
CA LEU A 19 -2.05 -4.45 1.64
C LEU A 19 -3.44 -4.70 2.27
N ALA A 20 -3.52 -4.88 3.59
CA ALA A 20 -4.79 -5.03 4.30
C ALA A 20 -5.69 -3.78 4.17
N ARG A 21 -5.11 -2.58 4.26
CA ARG A 21 -5.85 -1.32 4.02
C ARG A 21 -6.37 -1.23 2.58
N LEU A 22 -5.59 -1.68 1.60
CA LEU A 22 -6.02 -1.71 0.20
C LEU A 22 -7.17 -2.71 -0.03
N GLU A 23 -7.14 -3.85 0.64
CA GLU A 23 -8.24 -4.82 0.64
C GLU A 23 -9.49 -4.25 1.30
N GLN A 24 -9.35 -3.59 2.46
CA GLN A 24 -10.46 -2.98 3.17
C GLN A 24 -11.15 -1.89 2.33
N LYS A 25 -10.36 -1.09 1.61
CA LYS A 25 -10.86 -0.06 0.68
C LYS A 25 -11.39 -0.65 -0.63
N ARG A 26 -11.32 -1.97 -0.82
CA ARG A 26 -11.68 -2.70 -2.05
C ARG A 26 -10.94 -2.21 -3.30
N LEU A 27 -9.76 -1.61 -3.14
CA LEU A 27 -8.88 -1.21 -4.23
C LEU A 27 -8.15 -2.42 -4.83
N VAL A 28 -7.88 -3.41 -3.98
CA VAL A 28 -7.32 -4.71 -4.36
C VAL A 28 -8.23 -5.79 -3.81
N VAL A 29 -8.76 -6.65 -4.67
CA VAL A 29 -9.65 -7.74 -4.24
C VAL A 29 -8.95 -9.07 -4.51
N PRO A 30 -8.55 -9.82 -3.48
CA PRO A 30 -7.93 -11.11 -3.69
C PRO A 30 -8.91 -12.08 -4.35
N VAL A 31 -8.43 -12.79 -5.35
CA VAL A 31 -9.17 -13.89 -5.97
C VAL A 31 -9.00 -15.15 -5.14
N ARG A 32 -10.04 -15.98 -5.12
CA ARG A 32 -10.06 -17.29 -4.44
C ARG A 32 -10.27 -18.37 -5.48
N PRO A 33 -9.19 -18.89 -6.08
CA PRO A 33 -9.31 -19.93 -7.08
C PRO A 33 -9.91 -21.21 -6.50
N TRP A 34 -10.74 -21.90 -7.27
CA TRP A 34 -11.46 -23.10 -6.82
C TRP A 34 -10.52 -24.23 -6.37
N TRP A 35 -9.37 -24.37 -7.01
CA TRP A 35 -8.34 -25.38 -6.67
C TRP A 35 -7.65 -25.14 -5.33
N THR A 36 -7.91 -24.00 -4.68
CA THR A 36 -7.32 -23.66 -3.37
C THR A 36 -8.24 -24.05 -2.22
N LEU A 37 -9.36 -24.74 -2.51
CA LEU A 37 -10.40 -25.11 -1.55
C LEU A 37 -10.91 -23.90 -0.74
N GLY A 38 -10.83 -22.70 -1.31
CA GLY A 38 -11.21 -21.44 -0.67
C GLY A 38 -10.23 -20.93 0.40
N LEU A 39 -9.13 -21.64 0.66
CA LEU A 39 -8.17 -21.31 1.73
C LEU A 39 -7.11 -20.29 1.30
N GLY A 40 -6.85 -20.16 -0.01
CA GLY A 40 -5.82 -19.27 -0.51
C GLY A 40 -6.38 -17.96 -1.08
N ARG A 41 -5.77 -16.85 -0.65
CA ARG A 41 -5.93 -15.53 -1.27
C ARG A 41 -4.82 -15.31 -2.28
N TYR A 42 -5.22 -14.98 -3.52
CA TYR A 42 -4.30 -14.73 -4.61
C TYR A 42 -4.57 -13.37 -5.24
N TYR A 43 -3.54 -12.80 -5.84
CA TYR A 43 -3.60 -11.49 -6.47
C TYR A 43 -3.22 -11.62 -7.93
N ARG A 44 -3.82 -10.77 -8.76
CA ARG A 44 -3.48 -10.67 -10.18
C ARG A 44 -2.31 -9.71 -10.34
N GLU A 45 -1.64 -9.81 -11.47
CA GLU A 45 -0.60 -8.88 -11.88
C GLU A 45 -1.05 -7.41 -11.83
N SER A 46 -2.27 -7.11 -12.28
CA SER A 46 -2.86 -5.76 -12.18
C SER A 46 -2.98 -5.24 -10.74
N HIS A 47 -3.05 -6.12 -9.74
CA HIS A 47 -3.03 -5.69 -8.33
C HIS A 47 -1.62 -5.26 -7.90
N LEU A 48 -0.56 -5.86 -8.46
CA LEU A 48 0.82 -5.46 -8.17
C LEU A 48 1.07 -4.01 -8.56
N ASP A 49 0.60 -3.60 -9.74
CA ASP A 49 0.74 -2.22 -10.22
C ASP A 49 0.03 -1.22 -9.31
N VAL A 50 -1.19 -1.55 -8.87
CA VAL A 50 -1.96 -0.71 -7.93
C VAL A 50 -1.27 -0.62 -6.58
N VAL A 51 -0.81 -1.74 -6.03
CA VAL A 51 -0.12 -1.77 -4.74
C VAL A 51 1.18 -0.95 -4.82
N ARG A 52 1.99 -1.14 -5.86
CA ARG A 52 3.24 -0.39 -6.07
C ARG A 52 2.97 1.10 -6.19
N TRP A 53 2.03 1.51 -7.03
CA TRP A 53 1.69 2.92 -7.22
C TRP A 53 1.23 3.58 -5.92
N LEU A 54 0.42 2.89 -5.10
CA LEU A 54 -0.06 3.42 -3.83
C LEU A 54 1.04 3.51 -2.77
N VAL A 55 1.95 2.53 -2.72
CA VAL A 55 3.13 2.58 -1.83
C VAL A 55 4.02 3.77 -2.21
N GLU A 56 4.25 3.99 -3.51
CA GLU A 56 5.04 5.12 -4.01
C GLU A 56 4.37 6.47 -3.71
N ALA A 57 3.05 6.57 -3.95
CA ALA A 57 2.27 7.77 -3.65
C ALA A 57 2.29 8.10 -2.15
N GLN A 58 2.12 7.09 -1.29
CA GLN A 58 2.13 7.28 0.16
C GLN A 58 3.52 7.69 0.67
N ARG A 59 4.59 7.11 0.15
CA ARG A 59 5.97 7.54 0.46
C ARG A 59 6.23 9.00 0.06
N ALA A 60 5.70 9.43 -1.08
CA ALA A 60 5.83 10.81 -1.53
C ALA A 60 5.07 11.79 -0.62
N GLU A 61 3.89 11.40 -0.12
CA GLU A 61 3.12 12.20 0.85
C GLU A 61 3.83 12.31 2.21
N ASP A 62 4.37 11.20 2.73
CA ASP A 62 5.15 11.19 3.98
C ASP A 62 6.40 12.07 3.88
N GLU A 63 7.13 12.05 2.75
CA GLU A 63 8.29 12.93 2.53
C GLU A 63 7.88 14.41 2.51
N SER A 64 6.73 14.74 1.90
CA SER A 64 6.21 16.10 1.88
C SER A 64 5.85 16.59 3.28
N LEU A 65 5.17 15.76 4.08
CA LEU A 65 4.78 16.09 5.46
C LEU A 65 6.00 16.28 6.38
N ALA A 66 7.00 15.41 6.26
CA ALA A 66 8.25 15.51 7.03
C ALA A 66 9.03 16.80 6.70
N ARG A 67 8.96 17.28 5.45
CA ARG A 67 9.60 18.53 5.03
C ARG A 67 8.90 19.76 5.62
N ASP A 68 7.58 19.74 5.74
CA ASP A 68 6.81 20.81 6.38
C ASP A 68 7.06 20.89 7.90
N GLU A 69 7.15 19.75 8.59
CA GLU A 69 7.51 19.72 10.03
C GLU A 69 8.93 20.23 10.30
N ARG A 70 9.90 19.88 9.44
CA ARG A 70 11.29 20.36 9.57
C ARG A 70 11.46 21.83 9.20
N SER A 71 10.53 22.37 8.42
CA SER A 71 10.49 23.80 8.05
C SER A 71 9.74 24.66 9.07
N GLY A 72 9.51 24.12 10.28
CA GLY A 72 8.94 24.78 11.46
C GLY A 72 9.51 26.18 11.73
N ARG A 73 8.99 27.13 10.96
CA ARG A 73 9.15 28.57 11.09
C ARG A 73 8.57 28.92 12.46
N PRO A 74 9.31 29.61 13.35
CA PRO A 74 8.77 30.00 14.63
C PRO A 74 7.52 30.84 14.36
N ARG A 75 6.37 30.42 14.91
CA ARG A 75 5.19 31.26 15.00
C ARG A 75 5.59 32.48 15.83
N GLY A 76 6.01 33.53 15.13
CA GLY A 76 6.13 34.87 15.68
C GLY A 76 4.77 35.28 16.20
N ARG A 77 4.56 35.12 17.50
CA ARG A 77 3.45 35.69 18.25
C ARG A 77 3.72 37.20 18.31
N ARG A 78 3.19 37.91 17.33
CA ARG A 78 3.16 39.38 17.26
C ARG A 78 1.98 39.89 18.09
N GLY A 79 2.24 40.92 18.90
CA GLY A 79 1.25 41.87 19.40
C GLY A 79 0.57 41.46 20.68
#